data_AF-A0A381YEJ8-F1
#
_entry.id   AF-A0A381YEJ8-F1
#
_cell.length_a   1.000
_cell.length_b   1.000
_cell.length_c   1.000
_cell.angle_alpha   90.00
_cell.angle_beta   90.00
_cell.angle_gamma   90.00
#
_symmetry.space_group_name_H-M   'P 1'
#
loop_
_entity.id
_entity.type
_entity.pdbx_description
1 polymer ?
#
loop_
_entity_poly.entity_id
_entity_poly.type
_entity_poly.pdbx_seq_one_letter_code
_entity_poly.pdbx_strand_id
1 'polypeptide(L)'
;MAAETKPILFLNHDEFETADEYKVRVSEQVKLMKEIVMMTSQKMDIKKAQRIQVAKEKEFRSKTIIETIMAESASPVEFTPDDIGRYNPEQETFSVILHQTQYQISVPREEARTFKANFNSVKIKGIKQLKPKYDVKITVSKAHIRSRPNGSIIGIANGKDLFEHVNNEDEWYKINYKGQFAFTHQNNAELKLVDFADDFDYRDLVAIHPTTGSMFAMISVDKLVKAPLNLASRKLVESGQADGPK
;
A
#
# COMPACT_ATOMS: atom_id res chain seq x y z
N MET A 1 -32.45 -34.63 10.74
CA MET A 1 -31.79 -34.82 9.42
C MET A 1 -31.66 -36.30 9.00
N ALA A 2 -30.92 -37.17 9.70
CA ALA A 2 -30.78 -38.59 9.29
C ALA A 2 -32.04 -39.43 9.52
N ALA A 3 -32.64 -39.32 10.71
CA ALA A 3 -33.94 -39.92 11.04
C ALA A 3 -35.11 -39.33 10.26
N GLU A 4 -34.93 -38.17 9.61
CA GLU A 4 -35.92 -37.58 8.70
C GLU A 4 -35.79 -38.12 7.27
N THR A 5 -34.58 -38.51 6.83
CA THR A 5 -34.36 -39.04 5.48
C THR A 5 -34.69 -40.53 5.36
N LYS A 6 -34.38 -41.31 6.41
CA LYS A 6 -34.76 -42.73 6.52
C LYS A 6 -35.18 -43.08 7.95
N PRO A 7 -36.41 -42.78 8.36
CA PRO A 7 -36.88 -42.96 9.75
C PRO A 7 -36.81 -44.40 10.22
N ILE A 8 -37.14 -45.35 9.32
CA ILE A 8 -37.18 -46.80 9.59
C ILE A 8 -35.84 -47.32 10.11
N LEU A 9 -34.73 -46.75 9.63
CA LEU A 9 -33.40 -47.18 10.07
C LEU A 9 -33.16 -46.84 11.54
N PHE A 10 -33.75 -45.77 12.08
CA PHE A 10 -33.48 -45.26 13.43
C PHE A 10 -34.59 -45.60 14.45
N LEU A 11 -35.49 -46.53 14.12
CA LEU A 11 -36.45 -47.06 15.07
C LEU A 11 -35.74 -47.88 16.17
N ASN A 12 -36.38 -47.99 17.33
CA ASN A 12 -35.92 -48.87 18.40
C ASN A 12 -35.89 -50.33 17.91
N HIS A 13 -35.03 -51.16 18.51
CA HIS A 13 -34.99 -52.59 18.22
C HIS A 13 -36.35 -53.24 18.52
N ASP A 14 -36.87 -54.02 17.58
CA ASP A 14 -38.15 -54.72 17.71
C ASP A 14 -37.92 -56.19 18.11
N GLU A 15 -38.91 -56.81 18.75
CA GLU A 15 -38.83 -58.21 19.22
C GLU A 15 -38.81 -59.22 18.06
N PHE A 16 -39.17 -58.80 16.84
CA PHE A 16 -39.17 -59.63 15.64
C PHE A 16 -37.95 -59.44 14.72
N GLU A 17 -37.01 -58.55 15.06
CA GLU A 17 -35.80 -58.32 14.28
C GLU A 17 -34.74 -59.40 14.58
N THR A 18 -34.26 -60.09 13.54
CA THR A 18 -33.19 -61.08 13.71
C THR A 18 -31.83 -60.41 13.95
N ALA A 19 -30.89 -61.14 14.56
CA ALA A 19 -29.55 -60.60 14.85
C ALA A 19 -28.77 -60.15 13.60
N ASP A 20 -29.03 -60.77 12.44
CA ASP A 20 -28.38 -60.38 11.19
C ASP A 20 -29.06 -59.16 10.54
N GLU A 21 -30.39 -59.06 10.62
CA GLU A 21 -31.14 -57.86 10.20
C GLU A 21 -30.73 -56.63 11.01
N TYR A 22 -30.58 -56.78 12.34
CA TYR A 22 -30.10 -55.71 13.21
C TYR A 22 -28.70 -55.22 12.83
N LYS A 23 -27.76 -56.14 12.57
CA LYS A 23 -26.39 -55.78 12.13
C LYS A 23 -26.42 -55.00 10.81
N VAL A 24 -27.24 -55.44 9.85
CA VAL A 24 -27.40 -54.76 8.56
C VAL A 24 -27.95 -53.34 8.78
N ARG A 25 -29.01 -53.19 9.58
CA ARG A 25 -29.62 -51.88 9.87
C ARG A 25 -28.65 -50.91 10.53
N VAL A 26 -27.88 -51.34 11.53
CA VAL A 26 -26.86 -50.50 12.18
C VAL A 26 -25.76 -50.09 11.20
N SER A 27 -25.31 -51.00 10.33
CA SER A 27 -24.35 -50.68 9.27
C SER A 27 -24.88 -49.61 8.31
N GLU A 28 -26.16 -49.70 7.92
CA GLU A 28 -26.82 -48.71 7.07
C GLU A 28 -27.02 -47.36 7.76
N GLN A 29 -27.36 -47.34 9.06
CA GLN A 29 -27.41 -46.10 9.86
C GLN A 29 -26.07 -45.36 9.82
N VAL A 30 -24.96 -46.07 10.07
CA VAL A 30 -23.61 -45.49 10.05
C VAL A 30 -23.25 -44.98 8.67
N LYS A 31 -23.59 -45.71 7.61
CA LYS A 31 -23.36 -45.29 6.22
C LYS A 31 -24.12 -44.00 5.90
N LEU A 32 -25.40 -43.93 6.25
CA LEU A 32 -26.24 -42.74 6.04
C LEU A 32 -25.73 -41.54 6.84
N MET A 33 -25.32 -41.74 8.10
CA MET A 33 -24.75 -40.67 8.91
C MET A 33 -23.46 -40.12 8.27
N LYS A 34 -22.56 -40.99 7.80
CA LYS A 34 -21.34 -40.57 7.10
C LYS A 34 -21.64 -39.76 5.85
N GLU A 35 -22.62 -40.20 5.05
CA GLU A 35 -23.04 -39.49 3.83
C GLU A 35 -23.62 -38.10 4.16
N ILE A 36 -24.50 -37.99 5.16
CA ILE A 36 -25.08 -36.71 5.57
C ILE A 36 -24.01 -35.75 6.09
N VAL A 37 -23.07 -36.23 6.90
CA VAL A 37 -21.95 -35.41 7.40
C VAL A 37 -21.08 -34.93 6.24
N MET A 38 -20.79 -35.80 5.26
CA MET A 38 -20.02 -35.42 4.07
C MET A 38 -20.77 -34.37 3.23
N MET A 39 -22.04 -34.59 2.94
CA MET A 39 -22.87 -33.66 2.16
C MET A 39 -23.06 -32.31 2.86
N THR A 40 -23.21 -32.30 4.18
CA THR A 40 -23.30 -31.06 4.95
C THR A 40 -21.98 -30.30 4.98
N SER A 41 -20.84 -31.00 5.12
CA SER A 41 -19.51 -30.38 4.99
C SER A 41 -19.32 -29.76 3.60
N GLN A 42 -19.62 -30.50 2.53
CA GLN A 42 -19.51 -29.99 1.16
C GLN A 42 -20.39 -28.75 0.93
N LYS A 43 -21.64 -28.77 1.40
CA LYS A 43 -22.53 -27.60 1.33
C LYS A 43 -21.96 -26.38 2.06
N MET A 44 -21.36 -26.61 3.24
CA MET A 44 -20.71 -25.54 4.01
C MET A 44 -19.49 -24.97 3.29
N ASP A 45 -18.67 -25.83 2.69
CA ASP A 45 -17.49 -25.43 1.91
C ASP A 45 -17.87 -24.65 0.66
N ILE A 46 -18.90 -25.10 -0.08
CA ILE A 46 -19.45 -24.36 -1.24
C ILE A 46 -19.94 -22.98 -0.80
N LYS A 47 -20.71 -22.89 0.28
CA LYS A 47 -21.23 -21.62 0.79
C LYS A 47 -20.10 -20.69 1.23
N LYS A 48 -19.05 -21.22 1.85
CA LYS A 48 -17.85 -20.47 2.23
C LYS A 48 -17.10 -19.96 1.00
N ALA A 49 -16.90 -20.80 -0.02
CA ALA A 49 -16.26 -20.41 -1.27
C ALA A 49 -17.03 -19.31 -2.00
N GLN A 50 -18.36 -19.43 -2.10
CA GLN A 50 -19.24 -18.41 -2.67
C GLN A 50 -19.11 -17.07 -1.94
N ARG A 51 -19.11 -17.08 -0.60
CA ARG A 51 -18.91 -15.86 0.20
C ARG A 51 -17.57 -15.19 -0.09
N ILE A 52 -16.50 -15.98 -0.23
CA ILE A 52 -15.17 -15.47 -0.56
C ILE A 52 -15.15 -14.87 -1.98
N GLN A 53 -15.78 -15.53 -2.96
CA GLN A 53 -15.88 -15.00 -4.33
C GLN A 53 -16.63 -13.66 -4.38
N VAL A 54 -17.80 -13.58 -3.74
CA VAL A 54 -18.59 -12.34 -3.66
C VAL A 54 -17.80 -11.21 -2.98
N ALA A 55 -17.04 -11.52 -1.92
CA ALA A 55 -16.21 -10.52 -1.26
C ALA A 55 -15.08 -10.02 -2.18
N LYS A 56 -14.39 -10.92 -2.88
CA LYS A 56 -13.35 -10.56 -3.85
C LYS A 56 -13.89 -9.72 -5.00
N GLU A 57 -15.06 -10.07 -5.53
CA GLU A 57 -15.69 -9.32 -6.60
C GLU A 57 -16.07 -7.90 -6.16
N LYS A 58 -16.62 -7.74 -4.95
CA LYS A 58 -16.90 -6.42 -4.37
C LYS A 58 -15.64 -5.58 -4.21
N GLU A 59 -14.56 -6.17 -3.68
CA GLU A 59 -13.27 -5.47 -3.55
C GLU A 59 -12.72 -5.07 -4.92
N PHE A 60 -12.77 -5.96 -5.92
CA PHE A 60 -12.32 -5.66 -7.27
C PHE A 60 -13.12 -4.53 -7.90
N ARG A 61 -14.46 -4.59 -7.84
CA ARG A 61 -15.34 -3.52 -8.35
C ARG A 61 -15.02 -2.18 -7.69
N SER A 62 -14.83 -2.14 -6.37
CA SER A 62 -14.48 -0.89 -5.68
C SER A 62 -13.16 -0.31 -6.15
N LYS A 63 -12.13 -1.16 -6.32
CA LYS A 63 -10.83 -0.75 -6.82
C LYS A 63 -10.94 -0.18 -8.24
N THR A 64 -11.65 -0.87 -9.14
CA THR A 64 -11.85 -0.42 -10.51
C THR A 64 -12.54 0.93 -10.58
N ILE A 65 -13.58 1.16 -9.76
CA ILE A 65 -14.28 2.45 -9.73
C ILE A 65 -13.31 3.58 -9.35
N ILE A 66 -12.49 3.39 -8.31
CA ILE A 66 -11.51 4.40 -7.88
C ILE A 66 -10.48 4.65 -9.00
N GLU A 67 -9.94 3.60 -9.61
CA GLU A 67 -8.99 3.72 -10.72
C GLU A 67 -9.60 4.44 -11.94
N THR A 68 -10.87 4.18 -12.25
CA THR A 68 -11.61 4.88 -13.31
C THR A 68 -11.75 6.37 -12.98
N ILE A 69 -12.19 6.73 -11.78
CA ILE A 69 -12.32 8.13 -11.35
C ILE A 69 -10.95 8.84 -11.39
N MET A 70 -9.89 8.16 -10.94
CA MET A 70 -8.53 8.70 -11.04
C MET A 70 -8.14 8.93 -12.50
N ALA A 71 -8.41 7.99 -13.41
CA ALA A 71 -8.11 8.15 -14.84
C ALA A 71 -8.92 9.30 -15.47
N GLU A 72 -10.21 9.43 -15.14
CA GLU A 72 -11.08 10.52 -15.62
C GLU A 72 -10.66 11.89 -15.07
N SER A 73 -10.07 11.94 -13.87
CA SER A 73 -9.53 13.18 -13.30
C SER A 73 -8.23 13.67 -13.95
N ALA A 74 -7.60 12.83 -14.79
CA ALA A 74 -6.33 13.14 -15.41
C ALA A 74 -6.47 14.30 -16.41
N SER A 75 -5.71 15.37 -16.20
CA SER A 75 -5.74 16.55 -17.06
C SER A 75 -4.33 17.06 -17.36
N PRO A 76 -4.06 17.55 -18.59
CA PRO A 76 -2.76 18.10 -18.92
C PRO A 76 -2.54 19.41 -18.16
N VAL A 77 -1.31 19.62 -17.71
CA VAL A 77 -0.91 20.83 -16.98
C VAL A 77 0.44 21.34 -17.50
N GLU A 78 0.62 22.65 -17.48
CA GLU A 78 1.84 23.35 -17.86
C GLU A 78 2.30 24.26 -16.70
N PHE A 79 3.59 24.21 -16.39
CA PHE A 79 4.22 25.00 -15.34
C PHE A 79 5.43 25.77 -15.87
N THR A 80 5.67 26.92 -15.25
CA THR A 80 6.88 27.72 -15.41
C THR A 80 7.70 27.59 -14.13
N PRO A 81 8.91 27.02 -14.18
CA PRO A 81 9.71 26.83 -12.98
C PRO A 81 10.41 28.13 -12.56
N ASP A 82 10.56 28.33 -11.24
CA ASP A 82 11.16 29.54 -10.68
C ASP A 82 12.68 29.44 -10.48
N ASP A 83 13.15 28.27 -10.03
CA ASP A 83 14.57 28.05 -9.69
C ASP A 83 15.03 26.62 -9.99
N ILE A 84 16.32 26.46 -10.26
CA ILE A 84 16.99 25.20 -10.56
C ILE A 84 18.27 25.05 -9.74
N GLY A 85 18.43 23.87 -9.17
CA GLY A 85 19.58 23.53 -8.35
C GLY A 85 20.90 23.42 -9.12
N ARG A 86 21.91 22.96 -8.39
CA ARG A 86 23.21 22.63 -9.01
C ARG A 86 23.09 21.35 -9.83
N TYR A 87 23.84 21.31 -10.93
CA TYR A 87 23.94 20.12 -11.78
C TYR A 87 24.74 19.04 -11.05
N ASN A 88 24.21 17.82 -11.01
CA ASN A 88 24.94 16.64 -10.57
C ASN A 88 25.54 15.94 -11.81
N PRO A 89 26.87 15.98 -12.01
CA PRO A 89 27.50 15.35 -13.17
C PRO A 89 27.55 13.81 -13.09
N GLU A 90 27.46 13.21 -11.91
CA GLU A 90 27.48 11.74 -11.77
C GLU A 90 26.15 11.12 -12.17
N GLN A 91 25.05 11.83 -11.89
CA GLN A 91 23.69 11.39 -12.20
C GLN A 91 23.10 12.07 -13.44
N GLU A 92 23.83 13.02 -14.04
CA GLU A 92 23.37 13.87 -15.14
C GLU A 92 22.02 14.55 -14.87
N THR A 93 21.84 15.08 -13.66
CA THR A 93 20.55 15.63 -13.22
C THR A 93 20.64 17.03 -12.65
N PHE A 94 19.53 17.76 -12.78
CA PHE A 94 19.23 18.97 -12.02
C PHE A 94 18.17 18.71 -10.96
N SER A 95 18.35 19.26 -9.76
CA SER A 95 17.31 19.29 -8.74
C SER A 95 16.38 20.49 -8.94
N VAL A 96 15.08 20.28 -8.84
CA VAL A 96 14.04 21.31 -8.98
C VAL A 96 12.96 21.09 -7.93
N ILE A 97 12.37 22.16 -7.41
CA ILE A 97 11.24 22.08 -6.48
C ILE A 97 9.99 22.55 -7.21
N LEU A 98 8.96 21.71 -7.26
CA LEU A 98 7.63 22.05 -7.77
C LEU A 98 6.60 21.70 -6.70
N HIS A 99 5.76 22.68 -6.31
CA HIS A 99 4.69 22.47 -5.33
C HIS A 99 5.14 21.73 -4.06
N GLN A 100 6.26 22.17 -3.46
CA GLN A 100 6.85 21.57 -2.25
C GLN A 100 7.41 20.13 -2.41
N THR A 101 7.43 19.61 -3.63
CA THR A 101 8.02 18.31 -3.97
C THR A 101 9.31 18.51 -4.75
N GLN A 102 10.35 17.76 -4.38
CA GLN A 102 11.62 17.78 -5.09
C GLN A 102 11.60 16.80 -6.26
N TYR A 103 12.00 17.28 -7.42
CA TYR A 103 12.16 16.52 -8.65
C TYR A 103 13.62 16.57 -9.11
N GLN A 104 13.99 15.56 -9.89
CA GLN A 104 15.23 15.51 -10.66
C GLN A 104 14.90 15.52 -12.14
N ILE A 105 15.55 16.42 -12.89
CA ILE A 105 15.46 16.51 -14.35
C ILE A 105 16.71 15.87 -14.92
N SER A 106 16.57 14.81 -15.72
CA SER A 106 17.70 14.14 -16.38
C SER A 106 18.09 14.90 -17.65
N VAL A 107 19.21 15.62 -17.62
CA VAL A 107 19.68 16.46 -18.72
C VAL A 107 21.13 16.07 -19.04
N PRO A 108 21.42 15.56 -20.26
CA PRO A 108 22.77 15.21 -20.65
C PRO A 108 23.74 16.38 -20.49
N ARG A 109 25.00 16.08 -20.16
CA ARG A 109 26.02 17.10 -19.89
C ARG A 109 26.20 18.11 -21.03
N GLU A 110 26.00 17.69 -22.26
CA GLU A 110 26.12 18.51 -23.47
C GLU A 110 25.10 19.66 -23.50
N GLU A 111 23.86 19.40 -23.07
CA GLU A 111 22.77 20.38 -23.04
C GLU A 111 22.62 21.05 -21.66
N ALA A 112 23.25 20.53 -20.61
CA ALA A 112 23.07 21.03 -19.25
C ALA A 112 23.40 22.53 -19.09
N ARG A 113 24.41 23.04 -19.81
CA ARG A 113 24.81 24.46 -19.74
C ARG A 113 23.75 25.37 -20.35
N THR A 114 23.28 25.04 -21.55
CA THR A 114 22.26 25.83 -22.26
C THR A 114 20.91 25.72 -21.57
N PHE A 115 20.59 24.54 -21.04
CA PHE A 115 19.36 24.30 -20.29
C PHE A 115 19.32 25.17 -19.03
N LYS A 116 20.39 25.17 -18.23
CA LYS A 116 20.46 26.00 -17.02
C LYS A 116 20.39 27.49 -17.32
N ALA A 117 21.08 27.96 -18.36
CA ALA A 117 21.08 29.38 -18.72
C ALA A 117 19.70 29.89 -19.14
N ASN A 118 18.87 29.02 -19.74
CA ASN A 118 17.54 29.37 -20.22
C ASN A 118 16.41 28.79 -19.36
N PHE A 119 16.70 28.42 -18.11
CA PHE A 119 15.76 27.68 -17.28
C PHE A 119 14.47 28.44 -16.99
N ASN A 120 14.53 29.77 -16.83
CA ASN A 120 13.35 30.62 -16.61
C ASN A 120 12.34 30.58 -17.78
N SER A 121 12.78 30.12 -18.96
CA SER A 121 11.94 29.97 -20.16
C SER A 121 11.58 28.50 -20.44
N VAL A 122 12.03 27.56 -19.60
CA VAL A 122 11.68 26.14 -19.71
C VAL A 122 10.19 25.97 -19.39
N LYS A 123 9.54 25.14 -20.18
CA LYS A 123 8.14 24.75 -19.94
C LYS A 123 8.11 23.34 -19.40
N ILE A 124 7.46 23.15 -18.26
CA ILE A 124 7.27 21.82 -17.69
C ILE A 124 5.84 21.40 -17.99
N LYS A 125 5.68 20.30 -18.72
CA LYS A 125 4.36 19.72 -19.02
C LYS A 125 4.20 18.40 -18.28
N GLY A 126 2.98 18.04 -17.94
CA GLY A 126 2.67 16.73 -17.40
C GLY A 126 1.18 16.51 -17.23
N ILE A 127 0.84 15.52 -16.41
CA ILE A 127 -0.53 15.12 -16.14
C ILE A 127 -0.80 15.33 -14.65
N LYS A 128 -1.80 16.16 -14.34
CA LYS A 128 -2.35 16.30 -12.99
C LYS A 128 -3.43 15.24 -12.80
N GLN A 129 -3.34 14.45 -11.74
CA GLN A 129 -4.28 13.37 -11.44
C GLN A 129 -4.62 13.35 -9.93
N LEU A 130 -5.82 12.91 -9.56
CA LEU A 130 -6.15 12.68 -8.15
C LEU A 130 -5.15 11.72 -7.50
N LYS A 131 -4.71 12.06 -6.29
CA LYS A 131 -3.75 11.27 -5.54
C LYS A 131 -4.44 10.06 -4.90
N PRO A 132 -3.93 8.83 -5.08
CA PRO A 132 -4.50 7.67 -4.42
C PRO A 132 -4.25 7.70 -2.91
N LYS A 133 -5.23 7.23 -2.15
CA LYS A 133 -5.13 6.97 -0.70
C LYS A 133 -5.09 5.47 -0.45
N TYR A 134 -4.02 5.05 0.22
CA TYR A 134 -3.82 3.66 0.60
C TYR A 134 -4.02 3.49 2.11
N ASP A 135 -4.50 2.31 2.51
CA ASP A 135 -4.41 1.81 3.88
C ASP A 135 -3.49 0.59 3.91
N VAL A 136 -2.97 0.26 5.08
CA VAL A 136 -2.11 -0.88 5.32
C VAL A 136 -2.96 -2.06 5.80
N LYS A 137 -3.06 -3.11 4.99
CA LYS A 137 -3.78 -4.34 5.32
C LYS A 137 -2.80 -5.42 5.77
N ILE A 138 -3.01 -5.97 6.96
CA ILE A 138 -2.19 -7.09 7.46
C ILE A 138 -2.53 -8.38 6.71
N THR A 139 -1.51 -9.06 6.21
CA THR A 139 -1.65 -10.30 5.42
C THR A 139 -1.32 -11.55 6.24
N VAL A 140 -0.41 -11.43 7.20
CA VAL A 140 -0.02 -12.51 8.12
C VAL A 140 -1.06 -12.73 9.22
N SER A 141 -1.08 -13.91 9.82
CA SER A 141 -2.04 -14.23 10.89
C SER A 141 -1.89 -13.31 12.11
N LYS A 142 -0.64 -12.97 12.47
CA LYS A 142 -0.29 -12.05 13.55
C LYS A 142 0.93 -11.22 13.14
N ALA A 143 0.81 -9.90 13.21
CA ALA A 143 1.88 -8.96 12.94
C ALA A 143 2.21 -8.17 14.21
N HIS A 144 3.50 -7.94 14.46
CA HIS A 144 3.94 -7.07 15.55
C HIS A 144 3.86 -5.61 15.10
N ILE A 145 3.16 -4.80 15.90
CA ILE A 145 3.10 -3.36 15.75
C ILE A 145 4.13 -2.75 16.69
N ARG A 146 5.06 -1.96 16.15
CA ARG A 146 6.21 -1.42 16.87
C ARG A 146 6.14 0.10 17.01
N SER A 147 6.80 0.61 18.04
CA SER A 147 6.93 2.06 18.30
C SER A 147 7.81 2.80 17.28
N ARG A 148 8.77 2.10 16.68
CA ARG A 148 9.69 2.56 15.64
C ARG A 148 10.20 1.36 14.84
N PRO A 149 10.84 1.55 13.67
CA PRO A 149 11.57 0.47 12.99
C PRO A 149 12.49 -0.26 13.98
N ASN A 150 12.35 -1.59 14.05
CA ASN A 150 13.08 -2.45 15.01
C ASN A 150 12.93 -2.10 16.51
N GLY A 151 11.97 -1.26 16.88
CA GLY A 151 11.72 -0.83 18.26
C GLY A 151 10.87 -1.79 19.08
N SER A 152 10.49 -1.37 20.28
CA SER A 152 9.62 -2.16 21.17
C SER A 152 8.26 -2.42 20.54
N ILE A 153 7.73 -3.61 20.78
CA ILE A 153 6.38 -4.02 20.36
C ILE A 153 5.37 -3.32 21.26
N ILE A 154 4.46 -2.57 20.67
CA ILE A 154 3.38 -1.83 21.35
C ILE A 154 2.01 -2.50 21.14
N GLY A 155 1.92 -3.46 20.22
CA GLY A 155 0.69 -4.19 19.95
C GLY A 155 0.87 -5.35 18.98
N ILE A 156 -0.20 -6.12 18.80
CA ILE A 156 -0.30 -7.19 17.81
C ILE A 156 -1.53 -6.90 16.96
N ALA A 157 -1.37 -6.99 15.64
CA ALA A 157 -2.45 -6.92 14.68
C ALA A 157 -2.72 -8.32 14.09
N ASN A 158 -3.97 -8.61 13.78
CA ASN A 158 -4.39 -9.87 13.19
C ASN A 158 -4.48 -9.76 11.67
N GLY A 159 -4.48 -10.92 11.01
CA GLY A 159 -4.70 -10.98 9.57
C GLY A 159 -6.02 -10.32 9.17
N LYS A 160 -5.97 -9.49 8.13
CA LYS A 160 -7.04 -8.64 7.59
C LYS A 160 -7.35 -7.37 8.40
N ASP A 161 -6.62 -7.06 9.47
CA ASP A 161 -6.72 -5.74 10.09
C ASP A 161 -6.27 -4.67 9.08
N LEU A 162 -6.98 -3.55 9.04
CA LEU A 162 -6.64 -2.37 8.22
C LEU A 162 -6.25 -1.22 9.15
N PHE A 163 -5.19 -0.52 8.77
CA PHE A 163 -4.73 0.69 9.43
C PHE A 163 -4.50 1.79 8.41
N GLU A 164 -4.80 3.03 8.81
CA GLU A 164 -4.52 4.20 7.99
C GLU A 164 -3.01 4.30 7.71
N HIS A 165 -2.65 4.42 6.43
CA HIS A 165 -1.27 4.66 6.00
C HIS A 165 -0.90 6.12 6.25
N VAL A 166 0.23 6.35 6.90
CA VAL A 166 0.75 7.70 7.16
C VAL A 166 1.94 8.01 6.25
N ASN A 167 2.92 7.10 6.22
CA ASN A 167 4.11 7.23 5.37
C ASN A 167 4.85 5.89 5.25
N ASN A 168 5.86 5.85 4.37
CA ASN A 168 6.85 4.78 4.31
C ASN A 168 8.16 5.23 4.96
N GLU A 169 8.77 4.39 5.79
CA GLU A 169 10.10 4.58 6.36
C GLU A 169 10.91 3.30 6.11
N ASP A 170 11.79 3.32 5.11
CA ASP A 170 12.55 2.16 4.63
C ASP A 170 11.63 0.94 4.32
N GLU A 171 11.83 -0.18 5.01
CA GLU A 171 11.04 -1.42 4.89
C GLU A 171 9.82 -1.45 5.84
N TRP A 172 9.42 -0.29 6.36
CA TRP A 172 8.34 -0.16 7.33
C TRP A 172 7.22 0.74 6.82
N TYR A 173 5.99 0.30 7.06
CA TYR A 173 4.82 1.17 6.95
C TYR A 173 4.58 1.87 8.27
N LYS A 174 4.56 3.20 8.24
CA LYS A 174 4.08 4.02 9.34
C LYS A 174 2.56 4.10 9.26
N ILE A 175 1.93 3.71 10.36
CA ILE A 175 0.47 3.59 10.48
C ILE A 175 -0.05 4.38 11.68
N ASN A 176 -1.33 4.73 11.63
CA ASN A 176 -2.07 5.21 12.78
C ASN A 176 -2.62 4.00 13.57
N TYR A 177 -2.04 3.70 14.72
CA TYR A 177 -2.48 2.61 15.59
C TYR A 177 -3.05 3.19 16.89
N LYS A 178 -4.39 3.15 17.04
CA LYS A 178 -5.08 3.67 18.24
C LYS A 178 -4.76 5.14 18.55
N GLY A 179 -4.61 5.98 17.52
CA GLY A 179 -4.34 7.41 17.67
C GLY A 179 -2.87 7.78 17.89
N GLN A 180 -1.95 6.82 17.82
CA GLN A 180 -0.50 7.05 17.87
C GLN A 180 0.20 6.49 16.63
N PHE A 181 1.33 7.09 16.26
CA PHE A 181 2.15 6.58 15.18
C PHE A 181 2.83 5.27 15.59
N ALA A 182 2.72 4.29 14.72
CA ALA A 182 3.29 2.97 14.90
C ALA A 182 3.81 2.42 13.57
N PHE A 183 4.49 1.29 13.64
CA PHE A 183 5.18 0.71 12.50
C PHE A 183 4.88 -0.77 12.37
N THR A 184 4.60 -1.20 11.14
CA THR A 184 4.56 -2.61 10.75
C THR A 184 5.51 -2.83 9.59
N HIS A 185 6.17 -3.98 9.58
CA HIS A 185 7.10 -4.34 8.52
C HIS A 185 6.33 -4.63 7.21
N GLN A 186 6.88 -4.24 6.07
CA GLN A 186 6.25 -4.44 4.76
C GLN A 186 5.96 -5.92 4.46
N ASN A 187 6.87 -6.85 4.80
CA ASN A 187 6.59 -8.30 4.67
C ASN A 187 5.33 -8.82 5.39
N ASN A 188 4.80 -8.08 6.36
CA ASN A 188 3.62 -8.50 7.13
C ASN A 188 2.31 -7.90 6.59
N ALA A 189 2.39 -6.97 5.64
CA ALA A 189 1.26 -6.14 5.24
C ALA A 189 1.36 -5.68 3.78
N GLU A 190 0.24 -5.29 3.20
CA GLU A 190 0.18 -4.77 1.84
C GLU A 190 -0.59 -3.45 1.82
N LEU A 191 -0.22 -2.55 0.90
CA LEU A 191 -1.00 -1.35 0.63
C LEU A 191 -2.27 -1.72 -0.13
N LYS A 192 -3.42 -1.38 0.44
CA LYS A 192 -4.73 -1.51 -0.18
C LYS A 192 -5.22 -0.14 -0.60
N LEU A 193 -5.58 0.03 -1.87
CA LEU A 193 -6.24 1.24 -2.35
C LEU A 193 -7.61 1.33 -1.68
N VAL A 194 -7.88 2.43 -0.98
CA VAL A 194 -9.14 2.64 -0.26
C VAL A 194 -9.91 3.81 -0.80
N ASP A 195 -9.23 4.89 -1.18
CA ASP A 195 -9.87 6.12 -1.67
C ASP A 195 -8.87 6.97 -2.46
N PHE A 196 -9.20 8.23 -2.70
CA PHE A 196 -8.27 9.29 -3.07
C PHE A 196 -8.00 10.23 -1.88
N ALA A 197 -6.86 10.91 -1.90
CA ALA A 197 -6.54 11.97 -0.96
C ALA A 197 -7.07 13.31 -1.47
N ASP A 198 -7.23 14.29 -0.58
CA ASP A 198 -7.59 15.69 -0.93
C ASP A 198 -6.37 16.44 -1.54
N ASP A 199 -5.67 15.80 -2.47
CA ASP A 199 -4.44 16.28 -3.09
C ASP A 199 -4.29 15.68 -4.49
N PHE A 200 -3.35 16.21 -5.28
CA PHE A 200 -3.06 15.75 -6.63
C PHE A 200 -1.63 15.25 -6.75
N ASP A 201 -1.46 14.19 -7.54
CA ASP A 201 -0.16 13.78 -8.04
C ASP A 201 0.08 14.37 -9.42
N TYR A 202 1.35 14.70 -9.68
CA TYR A 202 1.81 15.14 -10.99
C TYR A 202 2.67 14.05 -11.61
N ARG A 203 2.17 13.46 -12.68
CA ARG A 203 2.77 12.33 -13.40
C ARG A 203 3.29 12.77 -14.75
N ASP A 204 4.22 11.99 -15.29
CA ASP A 204 4.79 12.18 -16.63
C ASP A 204 5.27 13.61 -16.88
N LEU A 205 5.91 14.19 -15.85
CA LEU A 205 6.46 15.53 -15.92
C LEU A 205 7.68 15.54 -16.85
N VAL A 206 7.68 16.46 -17.79
CA VAL A 206 8.72 16.65 -18.80
C VAL A 206 9.07 18.12 -18.89
N ALA A 207 10.35 18.43 -18.73
CA ALA A 207 10.90 19.75 -18.97
C ALA A 207 11.30 19.92 -20.44
N ILE A 208 10.83 20.98 -21.08
CA ILE A 208 11.07 21.27 -22.49
C ILE A 208 12.10 22.40 -22.60
N HIS A 209 13.25 22.10 -23.21
CA HIS A 209 14.29 23.08 -23.46
C HIS A 209 13.79 24.14 -24.46
N PRO A 210 13.86 25.44 -24.14
CA PRO A 210 13.24 26.49 -24.95
C PRO A 210 13.87 26.67 -26.34
N THR A 211 15.19 26.48 -26.48
CA THR A 211 15.89 26.65 -27.76
C THR A 211 16.00 25.37 -28.59
N THR A 212 16.31 24.23 -27.96
CA THR A 212 16.52 22.96 -28.69
C THR A 212 15.21 22.18 -28.88
N GLY A 213 14.19 22.43 -28.05
CA GLY A 213 12.97 21.63 -28.03
C GLY A 213 13.16 20.26 -27.38
N SER A 214 14.36 19.94 -26.87
CA SER A 214 14.65 18.68 -26.18
C SER A 214 13.73 18.51 -24.96
N MET A 215 13.29 17.27 -24.75
CA MET A 215 12.39 16.87 -23.68
C MET A 215 13.14 16.05 -22.64
N PHE A 216 13.13 16.51 -21.40
CA PHE A 216 13.83 15.87 -20.29
C PHE A 216 12.84 15.38 -19.26
N ALA A 217 12.84 14.07 -19.01
CA ALA A 217 11.97 13.45 -18.02
C ALA A 217 12.30 13.95 -16.61
N MET A 218 11.25 14.13 -15.81
CA MET A 218 11.35 14.51 -14.41
C MET A 218 10.94 13.35 -13.51
N ILE A 219 11.76 13.06 -12.51
CA ILE A 219 11.51 11.99 -11.55
C ILE A 219 11.36 12.61 -10.17
N SER A 220 10.26 12.29 -9.47
CA SER A 220 10.09 12.70 -8.07
C SER A 220 11.12 11.98 -7.22
N VAL A 221 11.93 12.72 -6.48
CA VAL A 221 12.78 12.15 -5.44
C VAL A 221 11.87 12.02 -4.22
N ASP A 222 11.42 10.79 -3.94
CA ASP A 222 10.52 10.49 -2.83
C ASP A 222 10.92 11.29 -1.59
N LYS A 223 9.92 12.01 -1.03
CA LYS A 223 10.03 13.05 0.01
C LYS A 223 11.38 13.01 0.74
N LEU A 224 12.25 13.99 0.47
CA LEU A 224 13.33 14.31 1.40
C LEU A 224 12.73 14.42 2.80
N VAL A 225 13.13 13.48 3.65
CA VAL A 225 13.03 13.60 5.10
C VAL A 225 13.48 15.02 5.40
N LYS A 226 12.57 15.83 5.95
CA LYS A 226 12.91 17.12 6.51
C LYS A 226 13.90 16.81 7.63
N ALA A 227 15.19 16.81 7.32
CA ALA A 227 16.22 16.72 8.32
C ALA A 227 15.89 17.82 9.34
N PRO A 228 15.83 17.51 10.65
CA PRO A 228 15.53 18.54 11.62
C PRO A 228 16.51 19.70 11.40
N LEU A 229 15.97 20.90 11.22
CA LEU A 229 16.65 22.16 10.90
C LEU A 229 17.72 22.58 11.94
N ASN A 230 18.02 21.73 12.92
CA ASN A 230 18.96 21.97 14.00
C ASN A 230 20.10 20.94 13.98
N LEU A 231 20.97 21.01 12.97
CA LEU A 231 22.33 20.45 13.09
C LEU A 231 23.40 21.26 12.35
N ALA A 232 23.01 22.10 11.38
CA ALA A 232 23.94 22.95 10.63
C ALA A 232 24.29 24.30 11.30
N SER A 233 23.64 24.67 12.42
CA SER A 233 23.86 25.97 13.10
C SER A 233 24.76 25.91 14.34
N ARG A 234 25.33 24.74 14.68
CA ARG A 234 26.22 24.58 15.86
C ARG A 234 27.72 24.54 15.55
N LYS A 235 28.14 24.98 14.36
CA LYS A 235 29.57 25.05 13.97
C LYS A 235 30.09 26.46 13.64
N LEU A 236 29.38 27.52 14.03
CA LEU A 236 29.78 28.91 13.78
C LEU A 236 29.92 29.78 15.05
N VAL A 237 29.89 29.21 16.25
CA VAL A 237 30.04 29.98 17.51
C VAL A 237 31.25 29.53 18.37
N GLU A 238 31.97 28.46 18.02
CA GLU A 238 33.20 28.04 18.71
C GLU A 238 34.48 28.34 17.89
N SER A 239 34.57 29.56 17.35
CA SER A 239 35.81 30.08 16.77
C SER A 239 35.99 31.55 17.12
N GLY A 240 35.98 31.85 18.43
CA GLY A 240 35.99 33.22 18.93
C GLY A 240 36.38 33.36 20.39
N GLN A 241 37.47 32.73 20.83
CA GLN A 241 38.21 33.21 22.01
C GLN A 241 39.67 32.76 21.89
N ALA A 242 40.52 33.67 21.40
CA ALA A 242 41.96 33.57 21.50
C ALA A 242 42.36 34.00 22.92
N ASP A 243 42.97 33.09 23.66
CA ASP A 243 43.50 33.32 25.00
C ASP A 243 44.84 34.07 24.88
N GLY A 244 44.92 35.25 25.49
CA GLY A 244 46.13 36.09 25.54
C GLY A 244 46.94 35.83 26.81
N PRO A 245 48.29 35.88 26.77
CA PRO A 245 49.11 35.42 27.87
C PRO A 245 49.16 36.42 29.05
N LYS A 246 49.30 35.87 30.26
CA LYS A 246 49.83 36.57 31.45
C LYS A 246 51.34 36.42 31.51
#